data_AF-A0A7M3XAM4-F1
#
_entry.id   AF-A0A7M3XAM4-F1
#
_cell.length_a   1.000
_cell.length_b   1.000
_cell.length_c   1.000
_cell.angle_alpha   90.00
_cell.angle_beta   90.00
_cell.angle_gamma   90.00
#
_symmetry.space_group_name_H-M   'P 1'
#
loop_
_entity.id
_entity.type
_entity.pdbx_description
1 polymer ?
#
loop_
_entity_poly.entity_id
_entity_poly.type
_entity_poly.pdbx_seq_one_letter_code
_entity_poly.pdbx_strand_id
1 'polypeptide(L)'
;MQHDAATYLQFIEDEERLRVLRRRLGSILTTAVAGSCVSWLAFVGGSPLIVGGCLLGYLFGLSLVFQSQNRASWAREEAMFEQLDIDPDLLDGNDVHRRLLLAAETGKFNEVQVKKMTGSIRGQDEKGFTGGTYDDKPHAAHTRRDITESEGAYDGLEGDLRRSEHLVNEANERYTAVAERQWKAAEAKDQDLIEAGVERLGDLVRTDWFEKNAKDGAVDELMGQGQKE
;
A
#
# COMPACT_ATOMS: atom_id res chain seq x y z
N MET A 1 -23.33 9.75 -5.97
CA MET A 1 -22.00 10.37 -5.79
C MET A 1 -20.85 9.36 -5.85
N GLN A 2 -20.93 8.17 -5.22
CA GLN A 2 -19.89 7.12 -5.37
C GLN A 2 -19.70 6.60 -6.82
N HIS A 3 -20.77 6.59 -7.62
CA HIS A 3 -20.73 6.11 -9.01
C HIS A 3 -19.97 7.06 -9.96
N ASP A 4 -19.94 8.36 -9.68
CA ASP A 4 -19.21 9.34 -10.49
C ASP A 4 -17.70 9.25 -10.23
N ALA A 5 -17.29 9.13 -8.97
CA ALA A 5 -15.87 9.03 -8.60
C ALA A 5 -15.18 7.80 -9.23
N ALA A 6 -15.84 6.64 -9.23
CA ALA A 6 -15.32 5.43 -9.87
C ALA A 6 -15.16 5.59 -11.39
N THR A 7 -16.08 6.31 -12.04
CA THR A 7 -16.05 6.56 -13.49
C THR A 7 -14.95 7.56 -13.86
N TYR A 8 -14.74 8.60 -13.04
CA TYR A 8 -13.64 9.54 -13.20
C TYR A 8 -12.27 8.87 -13.03
N LEU A 9 -12.12 7.95 -12.07
CA LEU A 9 -10.87 7.23 -11.86
C LEU A 9 -10.55 6.29 -13.04
N GLN A 10 -11.54 5.55 -13.54
CA GLN A 10 -11.37 4.72 -14.74
C GLN A 10 -10.97 5.54 -15.96
N PHE A 11 -11.57 6.72 -16.15
CA PHE A 11 -11.22 7.62 -17.24
C PHE A 11 -9.78 8.13 -17.15
N ILE A 12 -9.32 8.49 -15.95
CA ILE A 12 -7.93 8.94 -15.71
C ILE A 12 -6.95 7.79 -15.99
N GLU A 13 -7.25 6.59 -15.50
CA GLU A 13 -6.42 5.40 -15.69
C GLU A 13 -6.29 5.01 -17.18
N ASP A 14 -7.39 5.09 -17.93
CA ASP A 14 -7.41 4.79 -19.36
C ASP A 14 -6.67 5.87 -20.18
N GLU A 15 -6.83 7.15 -19.86
CA GLU A 15 -6.07 8.22 -20.52
C GLU A 15 -4.56 8.10 -20.29
N GLU A 16 -4.15 7.74 -19.08
CA GLU A 16 -2.74 7.54 -18.74
C GLU A 16 -2.17 6.33 -19.48
N ARG A 17 -2.91 5.22 -19.55
CA ARG A 17 -2.54 4.05 -20.36
C ARG A 17 -2.36 4.41 -21.82
N LEU A 18 -3.31 5.15 -22.41
CA LEU A 18 -3.24 5.56 -23.80
C LEU A 18 -2.06 6.51 -24.07
N ARG A 19 -1.76 7.44 -23.16
CA ARG A 19 -0.58 8.31 -23.24
C ARG A 19 0.72 7.52 -23.19
N VAL A 20 0.83 6.55 -22.27
CA VAL A 20 2.02 5.69 -22.16
C VAL A 20 2.18 4.82 -23.40
N LEU A 21 1.10 4.21 -23.91
CA LEU A 21 1.11 3.42 -25.14
C LEU A 21 1.54 4.26 -26.34
N ARG A 22 0.98 5.47 -26.50
CA ARG A 22 1.34 6.37 -27.60
C ARG A 22 2.81 6.80 -27.53
N ARG A 23 3.34 7.06 -26.34
CA ARG A 23 4.75 7.41 -26.12
C ARG A 23 5.68 6.23 -26.41
N ARG A 24 5.32 5.02 -25.97
CA ARG A 24 6.07 3.78 -26.25
C ARG A 24 6.07 3.45 -27.74
N LEU A 25 4.91 3.48 -28.39
CA LEU A 25 4.77 3.26 -29.83
C LEU A 25 5.57 4.30 -30.64
N GLY A 26 5.51 5.59 -30.25
CA GLY A 26 6.31 6.64 -30.88
C GLY A 26 7.83 6.41 -30.74
N SER A 27 8.29 5.98 -29.56
CA SER A 27 9.70 5.64 -29.36
C SER A 27 10.14 4.42 -30.17
N ILE A 28 9.31 3.37 -30.25
CA ILE A 28 9.62 2.18 -31.04
C ILE A 28 9.67 2.53 -32.53
N LEU A 29 8.69 3.28 -33.03
CA LEU A 29 8.63 3.67 -34.44
C LEU A 29 9.84 4.54 -34.84
N THR A 30 10.22 5.51 -34.00
CA THR A 30 11.39 6.37 -34.26
C THR A 30 12.71 5.59 -34.25
N THR A 31 12.88 4.63 -33.33
CA THR A 31 14.06 3.74 -33.33
C THR A 31 14.12 2.81 -34.53
N ALA A 32 12.97 2.28 -34.97
CA ALA A 32 12.88 1.41 -36.15
C ALA A 32 13.21 2.16 -37.45
N VAL A 33 12.72 3.39 -37.60
CA VAL A 33 13.05 4.24 -38.77
C VAL A 33 14.53 4.60 -38.78
N ALA A 34 15.08 5.06 -37.65
CA ALA A 34 16.49 5.43 -37.55
C ALA A 34 17.43 4.24 -37.79
N GLY A 35 17.11 3.06 -37.23
CA GLY A 35 17.86 1.82 -37.48
C GLY A 35 17.80 1.38 -38.94
N SER A 36 16.64 1.53 -39.59
CA SER A 36 16.46 1.21 -41.02
C SER A 36 17.29 2.14 -41.92
N CYS A 37 17.37 3.44 -41.60
CA CYS A 37 18.22 4.39 -42.32
C CYS A 37 19.72 4.07 -42.20
N VAL A 38 20.19 3.69 -41.01
CA VAL A 38 21.60 3.30 -40.80
C VAL A 38 21.93 2.01 -41.54
N SER A 39 21.01 1.03 -41.52
CA SER A 39 21.15 -0.24 -42.25
C SER A 39 21.18 -0.03 -43.78
N TRP A 40 20.31 0.84 -44.30
CA TRP A 40 20.30 1.22 -45.71
C TRP A 40 21.59 1.88 -46.16
N LEU A 41 22.13 2.81 -45.35
CA LEU A 41 23.41 3.47 -45.62
C LEU A 41 24.59 2.49 -45.65
N ALA A 42 24.56 1.46 -44.80
CA ALA A 42 25.55 0.38 -44.82
C ALA A 42 25.42 -0.49 -46.08
N PHE A 43 24.20 -0.78 -46.53
CA PHE A 43 23.93 -1.61 -47.71
C PHE A 43 24.34 -0.94 -49.04
N VAL A 44 24.18 0.38 -49.16
CA VAL A 44 24.56 1.13 -50.38
C VAL A 44 26.09 1.29 -50.52
N GLY A 45 26.88 0.83 -49.54
CA GLY A 45 28.34 0.90 -49.59
C GLY A 45 28.89 2.26 -49.18
N GLY A 46 28.20 2.97 -48.27
CA GLY A 46 28.71 4.23 -47.70
C GLY A 46 30.06 4.05 -47.02
N SER A 47 30.88 5.11 -47.00
CA SER A 47 32.19 5.04 -46.35
C SER A 47 32.06 4.63 -44.87
N PRO A 48 32.94 3.76 -44.36
CA PRO A 48 32.82 3.19 -43.00
C PRO A 48 32.87 4.25 -41.89
N LEU A 49 33.52 5.39 -42.15
CA LEU A 49 33.57 6.52 -41.23
C LEU A 49 32.21 7.20 -41.05
N ILE A 50 31.45 7.37 -42.14
CA ILE A 50 30.12 7.98 -42.11
C ILE A 50 29.13 7.03 -41.43
N VAL A 51 29.16 5.75 -41.80
CA VAL A 51 28.30 4.72 -41.19
C VAL A 51 28.58 4.59 -39.69
N GLY A 52 29.85 4.57 -39.29
CA GLY A 52 30.25 4.53 -37.88
C GLY A 52 29.81 5.77 -37.08
N GLY A 53 29.94 6.97 -37.67
CA GLY A 53 29.46 8.22 -37.06
C GLY A 53 27.95 8.24 -36.83
N CYS A 54 27.16 7.80 -37.83
CA CYS A 54 25.69 7.69 -37.69
C CYS A 54 25.29 6.68 -36.62
N LEU A 55 26.00 5.55 -36.52
CA LEU A 55 25.73 4.50 -35.53
C LEU A 55 26.03 4.97 -34.11
N LEU A 56 27.15 5.66 -33.90
CA LEU A 56 27.47 6.29 -32.60
C LEU A 56 26.47 7.38 -32.23
N GLY A 57 26.04 8.22 -33.18
CA GLY A 57 25.00 9.22 -32.95
C GLY A 57 23.66 8.60 -32.56
N TYR A 58 23.29 7.47 -33.21
CA TYR A 58 22.10 6.71 -32.87
C TYR A 58 22.17 6.11 -31.45
N LEU A 59 23.28 5.48 -31.08
CA LEU A 59 23.49 4.95 -29.73
C LEU A 59 23.49 6.04 -28.66
N PHE A 60 24.07 7.20 -28.96
CA PHE A 60 24.06 8.36 -28.06
C PHE A 60 22.64 8.91 -27.88
N GLY A 61 21.85 9.01 -28.95
CA GLY A 61 20.44 9.39 -28.89
C GLY A 61 19.62 8.42 -28.04
N LEU A 62 19.82 7.11 -28.19
CA LEU A 62 19.19 6.10 -27.33
C LEU A 62 19.56 6.27 -25.85
N SER A 63 20.83 6.55 -25.56
CA SER A 63 21.30 6.81 -24.19
C SER A 63 20.62 8.03 -23.57
N LEU A 64 20.47 9.13 -24.32
CA LEU A 64 19.76 10.33 -23.85
C LEU A 64 18.27 10.07 -23.63
N VAL A 65 17.61 9.33 -24.52
CA VAL A 65 16.21 8.95 -24.33
C VAL A 65 16.07 8.07 -23.09
N PHE A 66 16.93 7.08 -22.91
CA PHE A 66 16.93 6.22 -21.73
C PHE A 66 17.13 7.03 -20.43
N GLN A 67 18.12 7.93 -20.40
CA GLN A 67 18.33 8.83 -19.27
C GLN A 67 17.11 9.74 -19.02
N SER A 68 16.47 10.26 -20.08
CA SER A 68 15.27 11.10 -19.93
C SER A 68 14.08 10.31 -19.36
N GLN A 69 13.92 9.04 -19.75
CA GLN A 69 12.87 8.18 -19.23
C GLN A 69 13.11 7.82 -17.78
N ASN A 70 14.37 7.54 -17.40
CA ASN A 70 14.75 7.32 -16.00
C ASN A 70 14.53 8.57 -15.13
N ARG A 71 14.89 9.76 -15.62
CA ARG A 71 14.60 11.00 -14.88
C ARG A 71 13.10 11.23 -14.71
N ALA A 72 12.32 10.91 -15.75
CA ALA A 72 10.87 11.02 -15.70
C ALA A 72 10.19 9.94 -14.84
N SER A 73 10.79 8.75 -14.64
CA SER A 73 10.30 7.80 -13.64
C SER A 73 10.62 8.27 -12.24
N TRP A 74 11.84 8.75 -11.98
CA TRP A 74 12.23 9.28 -10.66
C TRP A 74 11.36 10.46 -10.23
N ALA A 75 11.10 11.42 -11.13
CA ALA A 75 10.21 12.55 -10.83
C ALA A 75 8.76 12.12 -10.55
N ARG A 76 8.29 11.03 -11.17
CA ARG A 76 6.95 10.47 -10.89
C ARG A 76 6.90 9.76 -9.54
N GLU A 77 7.96 9.05 -9.19
CA GLU A 77 8.10 8.40 -7.89
C GLU A 77 8.14 9.45 -6.77
N GLU A 78 8.97 10.49 -6.93
CA GLU A 78 9.06 11.60 -5.97
C GLU A 78 7.71 12.33 -5.80
N ALA A 79 7.02 12.62 -6.92
CA ALA A 79 5.68 13.18 -6.88
C ALA A 79 4.65 12.25 -6.20
N MET A 80 4.77 10.93 -6.36
CA MET A 80 3.92 9.97 -5.66
C MET A 80 4.18 9.99 -4.15
N PHE A 81 5.44 10.07 -3.70
CA PHE A 81 5.77 10.16 -2.28
C PHE A 81 5.34 11.47 -1.63
N GLU A 82 5.49 12.58 -2.35
CA GLU A 82 4.96 13.87 -1.92
C GLU A 82 3.44 13.81 -1.78
N GLN A 83 2.73 13.16 -2.72
CA GLN A 83 1.29 12.95 -2.60
C GLN A 83 0.88 12.04 -1.44
N LEU A 84 1.77 11.14 -1.01
CA LEU A 84 1.56 10.20 0.09
C LEU A 84 2.07 10.71 1.45
N ASP A 85 2.72 11.88 1.49
CA ASP A 85 3.45 12.41 2.65
C ASP A 85 4.44 11.40 3.28
N ILE A 86 5.14 10.62 2.44
CA ILE A 86 6.15 9.66 2.92
C ILE A 86 7.54 10.26 2.76
N ASP A 87 8.29 10.39 3.85
CA ASP A 87 9.70 10.79 3.80
C ASP A 87 10.58 9.63 3.27
N PRO A 88 11.19 9.75 2.08
CA PRO A 88 11.98 8.68 1.47
C PRO A 88 13.30 8.41 2.22
N ASP A 89 13.76 9.37 3.03
CA ASP A 89 14.95 9.28 3.88
C ASP A 89 14.77 8.31 5.05
N LEU A 90 13.53 7.96 5.40
CA LEU A 90 13.22 6.94 6.43
C LEU A 90 13.40 5.50 5.92
N LEU A 91 13.65 5.31 4.63
CA LEU A 91 13.74 4.00 3.99
C LEU A 91 15.20 3.65 3.64
N ASP A 92 15.71 2.53 4.17
CA ASP A 92 17.08 2.04 3.94
C ASP A 92 17.28 1.40 2.56
N GLY A 93 18.24 1.89 1.75
CA GLY A 93 18.67 1.28 0.48
C GLY A 93 19.04 2.29 -0.59
N ASN A 94 19.25 1.89 -1.85
CA ASN A 94 19.63 2.83 -2.95
C ASN A 94 18.51 3.03 -3.98
N ASP A 95 17.54 2.11 -4.04
CA ASP A 95 16.48 2.07 -5.04
C ASP A 95 15.13 2.01 -4.33
N VAL A 96 14.28 3.00 -4.60
CA VAL A 96 13.05 3.25 -3.87
C VAL A 96 12.04 2.12 -4.02
N HIS A 97 11.93 1.53 -5.21
CA HIS A 97 11.06 0.38 -5.43
C HIS A 97 11.52 -0.82 -4.59
N ARG A 98 12.83 -1.05 -4.57
CA ARG A 98 13.45 -2.10 -3.76
C ARG A 98 13.27 -1.85 -2.26
N ARG A 99 13.34 -0.59 -1.82
CA ARG A 99 13.09 -0.20 -0.43
C ARG A 99 11.68 -0.55 0.02
N LEU A 100 10.67 -0.23 -0.81
CA LEU A 100 9.26 -0.56 -0.51
C LEU A 100 9.01 -2.07 -0.49
N LEU A 101 9.58 -2.80 -1.45
CA LEU A 101 9.44 -4.26 -1.53
C LEU A 101 10.08 -4.94 -0.32
N LEU A 102 11.28 -4.51 0.07
CA LEU A 102 11.94 -4.99 1.28
C LEU A 102 11.15 -4.63 2.54
N ALA A 103 10.60 -3.42 2.64
CA ALA A 103 9.76 -3.03 3.77
C ALA A 103 8.47 -3.86 3.86
N ALA A 104 7.88 -4.22 2.72
CA ALA A 104 6.71 -5.09 2.63
C ALA A 104 7.03 -6.53 3.05
N GLU A 105 8.11 -7.10 2.52
CA GLU A 105 8.54 -8.47 2.84
C GLU A 105 8.98 -8.61 4.29
N THR A 106 9.65 -7.59 4.84
CA THR A 106 10.16 -7.63 6.22
C THR A 106 9.14 -7.18 7.27
N GLY A 107 7.96 -6.71 6.87
CA GLY A 107 6.94 -6.20 7.78
C GLY A 107 7.33 -4.91 8.51
N LYS A 108 8.42 -4.25 8.09
CA LYS A 108 8.97 -3.04 8.74
C LYS A 108 8.10 -1.80 8.58
N PHE A 109 6.99 -1.86 7.84
CA PHE A 109 6.03 -0.74 7.80
C PHE A 109 5.46 -0.40 9.19
N ASN A 110 5.41 -1.36 10.11
CA ASN A 110 5.02 -1.09 11.50
C ASN A 110 6.05 -0.25 12.27
N GLU A 111 7.32 -0.26 11.87
CA GLU A 111 8.38 0.59 12.46
C GLU A 111 8.43 1.97 11.81
N VAL A 112 8.00 2.07 10.54
CA VAL A 112 7.84 3.35 9.81
C VAL A 112 6.60 4.09 10.28
N GLN A 113 5.57 3.36 10.71
CA GLN A 113 4.48 3.96 11.47
C GLN A 113 5.02 4.50 12.79
N VAL A 114 5.07 5.82 12.88
CA VAL A 114 5.21 6.56 14.14
C VAL A 114 6.64 6.69 14.68
N LYS A 115 7.56 7.21 13.87
CA LYS A 115 8.24 8.41 14.40
C LYS A 115 7.16 9.49 14.36
N LYS A 116 6.41 9.65 15.47
CA LYS A 116 5.47 10.77 15.69
C LYS A 116 6.11 11.96 15.02
N MET A 117 5.59 12.43 13.89
CA MET A 117 6.07 13.66 13.29
C MET A 117 5.86 14.70 14.38
N THR A 118 6.95 15.02 15.07
CA THR A 118 6.96 15.92 16.21
C THR A 118 6.82 17.28 15.56
N GLY A 119 5.57 17.72 15.35
CA GLY A 119 5.24 18.93 14.59
C GLY A 119 4.30 18.74 13.41
N SER A 120 3.83 17.54 13.08
CA SER A 120 2.73 17.39 12.11
C SER A 120 1.41 17.62 12.85
N ILE A 121 0.97 18.87 12.81
CA ILE A 121 -0.29 19.30 13.40
C ILE A 121 -1.40 18.76 12.48
N ARG A 122 -1.88 17.54 12.73
CA ARG A 122 -3.17 17.12 12.19
C ARG A 122 -4.23 17.73 13.08
N GLY A 123 -5.08 18.55 12.49
CA GLY A 123 -6.24 19.13 13.15
C GLY A 123 -6.29 20.65 13.09
N GLN A 124 -7.50 21.17 13.21
CA GLN A 124 -7.78 22.60 13.37
C GLN A 124 -7.62 23.04 14.83
N ASP A 125 -7.05 22.19 15.69
CA ASP A 125 -6.80 22.52 17.08
C ASP A 125 -5.70 23.59 17.17
N GLU A 126 -6.12 24.82 17.47
CA GLU A 126 -5.24 25.97 17.71
C GLU A 126 -4.22 25.70 18.82
N LYS A 127 -4.51 24.78 19.75
CA LYS A 127 -3.60 24.41 20.85
C LYS A 127 -2.50 23.44 20.39
N GLY A 128 -2.69 22.78 19.24
CA GLY A 128 -1.76 21.83 18.66
C GLY A 128 -1.54 20.58 19.51
N PHE A 129 -0.55 19.78 19.11
CA PHE A 129 -0.21 18.57 19.83
C PHE A 129 0.31 18.89 21.24
N THR A 130 -0.43 18.48 22.26
CA THR A 130 0.07 18.45 23.63
C THR A 130 0.57 17.04 23.92
N GLY A 131 1.88 16.89 24.18
CA GLY A 131 2.50 15.58 24.47
C GLY A 131 2.05 14.94 25.78
N GLY A 132 1.10 15.57 26.49
CA GLY A 132 0.81 15.31 27.88
C GLY A 132 2.00 15.64 28.79
N THR A 133 1.75 15.65 30.09
CA THR A 133 2.80 15.57 31.10
C THR A 133 2.76 14.17 31.69
N TYR A 134 3.89 13.48 31.65
CA TYR A 134 4.04 12.18 32.29
C TYR A 134 4.58 12.39 33.69
N ASP A 135 3.77 12.08 34.71
CA ASP A 135 4.21 12.04 36.10
C ASP A 135 4.30 10.58 36.56
N ASP A 136 5.48 10.16 36.99
CA ASP A 136 5.77 8.78 37.41
C ASP A 136 5.00 8.34 38.67
N LYS A 137 4.41 9.30 39.40
CA LYS A 137 3.68 9.04 40.64
C LYS A 137 2.27 9.60 40.52
N PRO A 138 1.21 8.81 40.80
CA PRO A 138 -0.14 9.35 40.88
C PRO A 138 -0.19 10.39 42.00
N HIS A 139 -0.19 11.66 41.62
CA HIS A 139 -0.25 12.77 42.57
C HIS A 139 -1.68 12.87 43.11
N ALA A 140 -1.84 12.88 44.44
CA ALA A 140 -3.16 12.99 45.08
C ALA A 140 -3.92 14.29 44.72
N ALA A 141 -3.22 15.27 44.15
CA ALA A 141 -3.79 16.52 43.65
C ALA A 141 -4.40 16.42 42.24
N HIS A 142 -4.15 15.34 41.48
CA HIS A 142 -4.80 15.14 40.19
C HIS A 142 -6.19 14.57 40.39
N THR A 143 -7.19 15.40 40.12
CA THR A 143 -8.59 14.95 40.04
C THR A 143 -8.74 13.98 38.87
N ARG A 144 -9.39 12.84 39.11
CA ARG A 144 -9.84 11.95 38.03
C ARG A 144 -10.69 12.77 37.06
N ARG A 145 -10.27 12.86 35.80
CA ARG A 145 -11.14 13.35 34.73
C ARG A 145 -12.06 12.22 34.29
N ASP A 146 -13.35 12.49 34.26
CA ASP A 146 -14.30 11.55 33.68
C ASP A 146 -14.29 11.67 32.16
N ILE A 147 -14.42 10.55 31.45
CA ILE A 147 -14.38 10.54 29.98
C ILE A 147 -15.58 11.29 29.42
N THR A 148 -16.73 11.18 30.10
CA THR A 148 -17.98 11.87 29.75
C THR A 148 -17.84 13.40 29.79
N GLU A 149 -16.95 13.95 30.64
CA GLU A 149 -16.68 15.40 30.67
C GLU A 149 -15.88 15.88 29.45
N SER A 150 -15.25 14.96 28.72
CA SER A 150 -14.46 15.23 27.52
C SER A 150 -15.15 14.81 26.22
N GLU A 151 -16.40 14.33 26.31
CA GLU A 151 -17.20 13.91 25.17
C GLU A 151 -17.53 15.13 24.28
N GLY A 152 -17.29 15.02 22.97
CA GLY A 152 -17.48 16.10 22.01
C GLY A 152 -16.44 17.24 22.04
N ALA A 153 -15.55 17.29 23.04
CA ALA A 153 -14.47 18.29 23.11
C ALA A 153 -13.47 18.17 21.96
N TYR A 154 -13.45 17.02 21.29
CA TYR A 154 -12.56 16.70 20.18
C TYR A 154 -13.28 16.59 18.82
N ASP A 155 -14.60 16.76 18.79
CA ASP A 155 -15.37 16.69 17.54
C ASP A 155 -14.98 17.84 16.60
N GLY A 156 -14.64 17.49 15.36
CA GLY A 156 -14.24 18.47 14.34
C GLY A 156 -12.87 19.11 14.56
N LEU A 157 -12.14 18.73 15.63
CA LEU A 157 -10.73 19.10 15.78
C LEU A 157 -9.85 18.30 14.83
N GLU A 158 -10.29 17.12 14.40
CA GLU A 158 -9.61 16.33 13.37
C GLU A 158 -9.71 17.00 11.99
N GLY A 159 -8.58 17.07 11.27
CA GLY A 159 -8.58 17.49 9.88
C GLY A 159 -8.97 16.35 8.93
N ASP A 160 -9.28 16.70 7.69
CA ASP A 160 -9.54 15.74 6.61
C ASP A 160 -8.44 14.67 6.52
N LEU A 161 -8.84 13.46 6.13
CA LEU A 161 -7.91 12.34 5.93
C LEU A 161 -6.93 12.66 4.79
N ARG A 162 -5.67 12.29 4.98
CA ARG A 162 -4.64 12.39 3.94
C ARG A 162 -4.88 11.34 2.87
N ARG A 163 -4.30 11.55 1.67
CA ARG A 163 -4.38 10.56 0.58
C ARG A 163 -3.83 9.19 0.98
N SER A 164 -2.74 9.15 1.75
CA SER A 164 -2.18 7.89 2.28
C SER A 164 -3.14 7.19 3.26
N GLU A 165 -3.82 7.94 4.12
CA GLU A 165 -4.81 7.40 5.07
C GLU A 165 -6.06 6.90 4.34
N HIS A 166 -6.51 7.59 3.29
CA HIS A 166 -7.57 7.10 2.41
C HIS A 166 -7.22 5.77 1.75
N LEU A 167 -5.98 5.60 1.29
CA LEU A 167 -5.50 4.33 0.72
C LEU A 167 -5.46 3.21 1.77
N VAL A 168 -5.03 3.51 2.99
CA VAL A 168 -5.07 2.54 4.10
C VAL A 168 -6.51 2.15 4.41
N ASN A 169 -7.43 3.11 4.48
CA ASN A 169 -8.84 2.83 4.74
C ASN A 169 -9.45 1.96 3.62
N GLU A 170 -9.19 2.30 2.36
CA GLU A 170 -9.64 1.49 1.23
C GLU A 170 -9.05 0.07 1.27
N ALA A 171 -7.77 -0.06 1.61
CA ALA A 171 -7.14 -1.37 1.78
C ALA A 171 -7.82 -2.17 2.90
N ASN A 172 -8.09 -1.56 4.05
CA ASN A 172 -8.80 -2.19 5.17
C ASN A 172 -10.20 -2.65 4.77
N GLU A 173 -10.96 -1.84 4.04
CA GLU A 173 -12.28 -2.22 3.52
C GLU A 173 -12.20 -3.45 2.61
N ARG A 174 -11.22 -3.47 1.69
CA ARG A 174 -10.96 -4.61 0.81
C ARG A 174 -10.58 -5.87 1.59
N TYR A 175 -9.66 -5.75 2.56
CA TYR A 175 -9.26 -6.86 3.42
C TYR A 175 -10.42 -7.39 4.25
N THR A 176 -11.26 -6.49 4.79
CA THR A 176 -12.47 -6.87 5.53
C THR A 176 -13.42 -7.67 4.64
N ALA A 177 -13.69 -7.22 3.42
CA ALA A 177 -14.55 -7.95 2.48
C ALA A 177 -13.99 -9.34 2.12
N VAL A 178 -12.67 -9.46 1.95
CA VAL A 178 -12.02 -10.75 1.69
C VAL A 178 -12.09 -11.66 2.92
N ALA A 179 -11.78 -11.13 4.10
CA ALA A 179 -11.84 -11.84 5.36
C ALA A 179 -13.25 -12.34 5.64
N GLU A 180 -14.28 -11.52 5.46
CA GLU A 180 -15.68 -11.93 5.60
C GLU A 180 -16.07 -13.06 4.64
N ARG A 181 -15.60 -13.01 3.38
CA ARG A 181 -15.86 -14.09 2.42
C ARG A 181 -15.19 -15.39 2.84
N GLN A 182 -13.93 -15.31 3.28
CA GLN A 182 -13.19 -16.47 3.75
C GLN A 182 -13.81 -17.05 5.02
N TRP A 183 -14.23 -16.18 5.95
CA TRP A 183 -14.92 -16.54 7.17
C TRP A 183 -16.21 -17.29 6.88
N LYS A 184 -17.10 -16.74 6.04
CA LYS A 184 -18.34 -17.39 5.62
C LYS A 184 -18.10 -18.72 4.92
N ALA A 185 -17.05 -18.80 4.09
CA ALA A 185 -16.68 -20.04 3.41
C ALA A 185 -16.13 -21.10 4.37
N ALA A 186 -15.49 -20.70 5.47
CA ALA A 186 -15.05 -21.59 6.53
C ALA A 186 -16.24 -22.08 7.36
N GLU A 187 -17.11 -21.18 7.81
CA GLU A 187 -18.33 -21.53 8.57
C GLU A 187 -19.23 -22.49 7.78
N ALA A 188 -19.44 -22.26 6.48
CA ALA A 188 -20.27 -23.15 5.66
C ALA A 188 -19.69 -24.56 5.47
N LYS A 189 -18.38 -24.75 5.71
CA LYS A 189 -17.70 -26.04 5.61
C LYS A 189 -17.48 -26.71 6.96
N ASP A 190 -17.82 -26.03 8.05
CA ASP A 190 -17.61 -26.54 9.39
C ASP A 190 -18.62 -27.65 9.69
N GLN A 191 -18.09 -28.82 10.02
CA GLN A 191 -18.90 -30.00 10.28
C GLN A 191 -19.74 -29.82 11.56
N ASP A 192 -19.20 -29.13 12.55
CA ASP A 192 -19.86 -28.89 13.84
C ASP A 192 -21.10 -28.01 13.65
N LEU A 193 -21.01 -27.00 12.77
CA LEU A 193 -22.12 -26.13 12.39
C LEU A 193 -23.22 -26.88 11.63
N ILE A 194 -22.84 -27.76 10.70
CA ILE A 194 -23.78 -28.59 9.95
C ILE A 194 -24.50 -29.58 10.87
N GLU A 195 -23.78 -30.21 11.81
CA GLU A 195 -24.35 -31.17 12.77
C GLU A 195 -25.27 -30.50 13.79
N ALA A 196 -24.94 -29.27 14.22
CA ALA A 196 -25.79 -28.47 15.08
C ALA A 196 -27.00 -27.86 14.35
N GLY A 197 -26.97 -27.81 13.02
CA GLY A 197 -28.00 -27.15 12.19
C GLY A 197 -27.97 -25.63 12.28
N VAL A 198 -26.79 -25.04 12.54
CA VAL A 198 -26.60 -23.61 12.78
C VAL A 198 -25.69 -23.01 11.71
N GLU A 199 -26.03 -21.81 11.21
CA GLU A 199 -25.29 -21.17 10.11
C GLU A 199 -24.06 -20.36 10.56
N ARG A 200 -24.01 -19.92 11.82
CA ARG A 200 -22.97 -19.04 12.35
C ARG A 200 -22.31 -19.61 13.58
N LEU A 201 -21.00 -19.40 13.70
CA LEU A 201 -20.21 -19.91 14.83
C LEU A 201 -20.63 -19.30 16.17
N GLY A 202 -21.03 -18.02 16.17
CA GLY A 202 -21.54 -17.36 17.37
C GLY A 202 -22.84 -17.97 17.91
N ASP A 203 -23.67 -18.54 17.04
CA ASP A 203 -24.92 -19.18 17.44
C ASP A 203 -24.67 -20.60 17.96
N LEU A 204 -23.64 -21.28 17.45
CA LEU A 204 -23.17 -22.57 17.98
C LEU A 204 -22.72 -22.46 19.44
N VAL A 205 -21.98 -21.40 19.79
CA VAL A 205 -21.55 -21.13 21.19
C VAL A 205 -22.74 -20.90 22.13
N ARG A 206 -23.87 -20.40 21.62
CA ARG A 206 -25.09 -20.21 22.41
C ARG A 206 -25.89 -21.48 22.60
N THR A 207 -25.55 -22.54 21.87
CA THR A 207 -26.18 -23.86 22.02
C THR A 207 -25.39 -24.72 22.99
N ASP A 208 -26.03 -25.74 23.57
CA ASP A 208 -25.36 -26.74 24.42
C ASP A 208 -24.51 -27.75 23.61
N TRP A 209 -24.13 -27.43 22.37
CA TRP A 209 -23.42 -28.36 21.47
C TRP A 209 -22.06 -28.77 22.04
N PHE A 210 -21.30 -27.82 22.60
CA PHE A 210 -20.00 -28.09 23.22
C PHE A 210 -20.11 -28.96 24.48
N GLU A 211 -21.17 -28.78 25.29
CA GLU A 211 -21.40 -29.58 26.50
C GLU A 211 -21.80 -31.02 26.15
N LYS A 212 -22.51 -31.24 25.04
CA LYS A 212 -22.97 -32.57 24.60
C LYS A 212 -21.93 -33.35 23.82
N ASN A 213 -21.06 -32.66 23.08
CA ASN A 213 -19.98 -33.25 22.29
C ASN A 213 -18.61 -33.12 22.96
N ALA A 214 -18.58 -32.77 24.26
CA ALA A 214 -17.35 -32.69 25.04
C ALA A 214 -16.64 -34.06 25.06
N LYS A 215 -15.43 -34.10 24.48
CA LYS A 215 -14.51 -35.23 24.62
C LYS A 215 -13.60 -34.96 25.81
N ASP A 216 -13.65 -35.82 26.82
CA ASP A 216 -12.71 -35.77 27.95
C ASP A 216 -11.27 -35.87 27.43
N GLY A 217 -10.42 -34.91 27.80
CA GLY A 217 -9.01 -34.86 27.38
C GLY A 217 -8.75 -34.23 26.00
N ALA A 218 -9.73 -33.60 25.35
CA ALA A 218 -9.53 -32.94 24.04
C ALA A 218 -8.42 -31.87 24.07
N VAL A 219 -8.31 -31.14 25.18
CA VAL A 219 -7.26 -30.12 25.38
C VAL A 219 -5.88 -30.78 25.49
N ASP A 220 -5.76 -31.91 26.19
CA ASP A 220 -4.49 -32.64 26.30
C ASP A 220 -4.06 -33.27 24.97
N GLU A 221 -5.00 -33.68 24.12
CA GLU A 221 -4.72 -34.19 22.77
C GLU A 221 -4.22 -33.07 21.84
N LEU A 222 -4.84 -31.89 21.91
CA LEU A 222 -4.46 -30.70 21.13
C LEU A 222 -3.09 -30.14 21.58
N MET A 223 -2.86 -30.11 22.89
CA MET A 223 -1.60 -29.62 23.47
C MET A 223 -0.48 -30.66 23.38
N GLY A 224 -0.80 -31.96 23.40
CA GLY A 224 0.15 -33.06 23.28
C GLY A 224 0.61 -33.36 21.85
N GLN A 225 -0.18 -33.00 20.83
CA GLN A 225 0.23 -33.11 19.42
C GLN A 225 1.21 -32.02 18.97
N GLY A 226 1.38 -30.94 19.74
CA GLY A 226 2.40 -29.90 19.50
C GLY A 226 3.80 -30.21 20.06
N GLN A 227 3.99 -31.35 20.73
CA GLN A 227 5.23 -31.72 21.44
C GLN A 227 5.84 -33.07 21.04
N LYS A 228 5.48 -33.63 19.89
CA LYS A 228 6.26 -34.74 19.32
C LYS A 228 7.22 -34.21 18.27
N GLU A 229 8.49 -34.29 18.63
CA GLU A 229 9.70 -34.10 17.81
C GLU A 229 9.60 -34.67 16.39
#